data_AF-A0A8J4PWH7-F1
#
_entry.id   AF-A0A8J4PWH7-F1
#
_cell.length_a   1.000
_cell.length_b   1.000
_cell.length_c   1.000
_cell.angle_alpha   90.00
_cell.angle_beta   90.00
_cell.angle_gamma   90.00
#
_symmetry.space_group_name_H-M   'P 1'
#
loop_
_entity.id
_entity.type
_entity.pdbx_description
1 polymer ?
#
loop_
_entity_poly.entity_id
_entity_poly.type
_entity_poly.pdbx_seq_one_letter_code
_entity_poly.pdbx_strand_id
1 'polypeptide(L)'
;MKTIKELKNKTSMFLDIKSSKDKDSSSSPASSASSTPKYKSNSNSRANSSDNLNNTNTSINNSTGSSPLCGADILKKNEKPKTLQYLPSNINNLVWERATSVEKISYGENTHFLVVTFQPNPLVEEYFQVLLKSSTSIGQEVYVSILESILKFPIPEMRLLEFSDEEYQEMSKSLTFLSDQNSNLNSFIKKELKKSFFLVMEYNPDGKTLKELNYKEYFTGTSGDKKLIQLGQIIAFDMFCNNWDRFPLIWDNNGNFSNILFYEQPIKNGWYFSLIDSNISCINNSSFTVGYHRYINRLKSLLYSIFKNPNMESNQVKKLRELICKTFEINLNESSGVLLQKGILQGVQLIVNTITLNILKDTKEKLQHLVKCDTDNIWKKSIDSIYLPFLMDVLDKFDEFESSNHNNKK
;
A
#
# COMPACT_ATOMS: atom_id res chain seq x y z
N MET A 1 -14.95 -18.38 3.95
CA MET A 1 -14.18 -17.30 3.33
C MET A 1 -14.71 -15.96 3.80
N LYS A 2 -13.85 -15.01 4.19
CA LYS A 2 -14.29 -13.69 4.66
C LYS A 2 -13.72 -12.62 3.73
N THR A 3 -14.59 -11.84 3.10
CA THR A 3 -14.14 -10.69 2.28
C THR A 3 -13.73 -9.53 3.17
N ILE A 4 -12.81 -8.66 2.70
CA ILE A 4 -12.52 -7.40 3.42
C ILE A 4 -13.77 -6.52 3.53
N LYS A 5 -14.68 -6.63 2.57
CA LYS A 5 -16.00 -6.00 2.61
C LYS A 5 -16.89 -6.51 3.75
N GLU A 6 -16.86 -7.80 4.07
CA GLU A 6 -17.54 -8.34 5.26
C GLU A 6 -16.92 -7.84 6.57
N LEU A 7 -15.59 -7.72 6.62
CA LEU A 7 -14.90 -7.13 7.77
C LEU A 7 -15.28 -5.65 7.94
N LYS A 8 -15.43 -4.93 6.83
CA LYS A 8 -15.94 -3.56 6.80
C LYS A 8 -17.37 -3.49 7.35
N ASN A 9 -18.29 -4.29 6.84
CA ASN A 9 -19.71 -4.22 7.24
C ASN A 9 -19.90 -4.53 8.73
N LYS A 10 -19.09 -5.44 9.30
CA LYS A 10 -19.05 -5.70 10.74
C LYS A 10 -18.42 -4.57 11.57
N THR A 11 -17.69 -3.66 10.94
CA THR A 11 -17.05 -2.51 11.58
C THR A 11 -17.91 -1.25 11.42
N SER A 12 -18.57 -1.06 10.27
CA SER A 12 -19.46 0.07 10.00
C SER A 12 -20.75 0.02 10.82
N MET A 13 -21.29 -1.17 11.13
CA MET A 13 -22.45 -1.31 12.02
C MET A 13 -22.24 -0.67 13.41
N PHE A 14 -20.99 -0.45 13.84
CA PHE A 14 -20.70 0.25 15.11
C PHE A 14 -20.55 1.76 14.96
N LEU A 15 -20.24 2.27 13.77
CA LEU A 15 -20.16 3.71 13.50
C LEU A 15 -21.55 4.36 13.50
N ASP A 16 -22.55 3.66 12.96
CA ASP A 16 -23.94 4.14 12.94
C ASP A 16 -24.58 4.16 14.35
N ILE A 17 -24.07 3.35 15.29
CA ILE A 17 -24.57 3.32 16.68
C ILE A 17 -24.11 4.55 17.49
N LYS A 18 -22.98 5.19 17.14
CA LYS A 18 -22.48 6.36 17.87
C LYS A 18 -23.08 7.69 17.46
N SER A 19 -23.60 7.85 16.23
CA SER A 19 -24.29 9.09 15.85
C SER A 19 -25.63 9.31 16.56
N SER A 20 -26.13 8.29 17.28
CA SER A 20 -27.42 8.33 17.97
C SER A 20 -27.35 8.46 19.50
N LYS A 21 -26.15 8.56 20.11
CA LYS A 21 -26.00 8.53 21.58
C LYS A 21 -25.47 9.79 22.28
N ASP A 22 -25.10 10.85 21.58
CA ASP A 22 -24.64 12.09 22.23
C ASP A 22 -25.76 13.13 22.34
N LYS A 23 -26.77 12.79 23.13
CA LYS A 23 -27.65 13.72 23.84
C LYS A 23 -28.03 13.05 25.16
N ASP A 24 -27.14 13.09 26.15
CA ASP A 24 -27.53 13.16 27.56
C ASP A 24 -26.33 13.44 28.48
N SER A 25 -26.41 14.62 29.11
CA SER A 25 -25.97 15.03 30.46
C SER A 25 -24.73 14.43 31.14
N SER A 26 -23.79 15.35 31.43
CA SER A 26 -23.15 15.65 32.73
C SER A 26 -22.42 14.58 33.53
N SER A 27 -21.14 14.82 33.84
CA SER A 27 -20.67 15.28 35.17
C SER A 27 -19.16 15.04 35.32
N SER A 28 -18.43 16.10 35.71
CA SER A 28 -17.01 16.05 36.06
C SER A 28 -16.82 15.45 37.47
N PRO A 29 -15.65 14.88 37.76
CA PRO A 29 -14.89 15.47 38.87
C PRO A 29 -13.38 15.60 38.63
N ALA A 30 -12.79 16.41 39.51
CA ALA A 30 -11.48 17.01 39.46
C ALA A 30 -10.33 16.12 39.99
N SER A 31 -9.13 16.47 39.51
CA SER A 31 -7.82 16.51 40.19
C SER A 31 -7.26 15.27 40.90
N SER A 32 -6.03 14.86 40.53
CA SER A 32 -4.89 14.87 41.47
C SER A 32 -3.53 14.52 40.84
N ALA A 33 -2.57 15.37 41.23
CA ALA A 33 -1.19 15.11 41.62
C ALA A 33 -0.20 14.34 40.71
N SER A 34 0.80 15.12 40.33
CA SER A 34 2.16 14.81 39.88
C SER A 34 2.97 13.85 40.76
N SER A 35 3.81 13.03 40.12
CA SER A 35 5.13 12.67 40.66
C SER A 35 6.10 12.27 39.53
N THR A 36 7.05 13.14 39.24
CA THR A 36 8.16 12.96 38.29
C THR A 36 9.34 12.27 38.98
N PRO A 37 9.91 11.16 38.45
CA PRO A 37 11.21 10.68 38.89
C PRO A 37 12.34 11.31 38.07
N LYS A 38 13.28 11.94 38.78
CA LYS A 38 14.57 12.43 38.28
C LYS A 38 15.44 11.22 37.85
N TYR A 39 15.76 11.12 36.57
CA TYR A 39 16.81 10.22 36.08
C TYR A 39 18.15 10.96 35.95
N LYS A 40 19.17 10.44 36.64
CA LYS A 40 20.57 10.86 36.54
C LYS A 40 21.14 10.39 35.21
N SER A 41 21.62 11.33 34.40
CA SER A 41 22.41 11.08 33.20
C SER A 41 23.83 10.69 33.58
N ASN A 42 24.27 9.48 33.20
CA ASN A 42 25.67 9.08 33.26
C ASN A 42 26.24 9.09 31.83
N SER A 43 27.07 10.08 31.55
CA SER A 43 27.82 10.24 30.32
C SER A 43 29.07 9.37 30.36
N ASN A 44 29.19 8.40 29.46
CA ASN A 44 30.48 7.80 29.12
C ASN A 44 30.65 7.81 27.61
N SER A 45 31.49 8.74 27.17
CA SER A 45 32.10 8.84 25.86
C SER A 45 33.04 7.67 25.63
N ARG A 46 32.94 6.97 24.49
CA ARG A 46 34.08 6.33 23.85
C ARG A 46 33.97 6.43 22.33
N ALA A 47 35.13 6.76 21.77
CA ALA A 47 35.38 7.19 20.41
C ALA A 47 35.64 6.02 19.47
N ASN A 48 35.45 6.31 18.17
CA ASN A 48 36.19 5.87 16.99
C ASN A 48 36.54 4.38 16.83
N SER A 49 35.98 3.79 15.77
CA SER A 49 36.79 3.07 14.78
C SER A 49 36.08 3.09 13.42
N SER A 50 36.72 3.78 12.49
CA SER A 50 36.46 3.81 11.05
C SER A 50 37.00 2.54 10.40
N ASP A 51 36.14 1.72 9.81
CA ASP A 51 36.57 0.65 8.91
C ASP A 51 36.23 0.98 7.47
N ASN A 52 37.31 1.19 6.72
CA ASN A 52 37.38 1.32 5.27
C ASN A 52 36.95 0.00 4.61
N LEU A 53 35.94 0.05 3.73
CA LEU A 53 35.68 -1.02 2.78
C LEU A 53 36.31 -0.66 1.43
N ASN A 54 37.37 -1.41 1.12
CA ASN A 54 38.09 -1.39 -0.14
C ASN A 54 37.18 -1.84 -1.29
N ASN A 55 37.18 -1.00 -2.32
CA ASN A 55 36.49 -1.16 -3.57
C ASN A 55 37.43 -1.91 -4.54
N THR A 56 37.21 -3.20 -4.78
CA THR A 56 37.93 -3.97 -5.80
C THR A 56 37.06 -4.13 -7.04
N ASN A 57 37.38 -3.32 -8.06
CA ASN A 57 36.94 -3.49 -9.43
C ASN A 57 37.66 -4.71 -10.04
N THR A 58 36.92 -5.78 -10.33
CA THR A 58 37.35 -6.85 -11.25
C THR A 58 36.62 -6.69 -12.58
N SER A 59 37.35 -6.17 -13.55
CA SER A 59 37.06 -6.19 -14.98
C SER A 59 37.07 -7.64 -15.49
N ILE A 60 35.93 -8.11 -16.03
CA ILE A 60 35.82 -9.40 -16.72
C ILE A 60 35.83 -9.17 -18.22
N ASN A 61 36.75 -9.86 -18.87
CA ASN A 61 37.06 -9.83 -20.28
C ASN A 61 35.92 -10.36 -21.17
N ASN A 62 35.75 -9.70 -22.31
CA ASN A 62 34.97 -10.17 -23.45
C ASN A 62 35.66 -11.38 -24.09
N SER A 63 34.97 -12.53 -24.12
CA SER A 63 35.32 -13.66 -24.98
C SER A 63 34.18 -13.93 -25.95
N THR A 64 34.42 -13.58 -27.21
CA THR A 64 33.63 -13.97 -28.39
C THR A 64 33.81 -15.46 -28.65
N GLY A 65 32.77 -16.25 -28.39
CA GLY A 65 32.70 -17.67 -28.70
C GLY A 65 31.47 -17.96 -29.56
N SER A 66 31.71 -18.23 -30.84
CA SER A 66 30.74 -18.71 -31.82
C SER A 66 30.31 -20.14 -31.51
N SER A 67 29.00 -20.42 -31.60
CA SER A 67 28.42 -21.77 -31.50
C SER A 67 27.06 -21.82 -32.22
N PRO A 68 26.61 -23.02 -32.63
CA PRO A 68 26.05 -23.25 -33.96
C PRO A 68 24.53 -23.12 -34.04
N LEU A 69 24.09 -22.83 -35.27
CA LEU A 69 22.70 -22.81 -35.76
C LEU A 69 21.99 -24.12 -35.40
N CYS A 70 20.96 -24.02 -34.55
CA CYS A 70 20.05 -25.10 -34.23
C CYS A 70 18.63 -24.73 -34.66
N GLY A 71 18.00 -25.69 -35.34
CA GLY A 71 16.59 -25.85 -35.71
C GLY A 71 15.63 -24.67 -35.52
N ALA A 72 15.15 -24.14 -36.64
CA ALA A 72 13.93 -23.35 -36.71
C ALA A 72 12.72 -24.26 -36.45
N ASP A 73 12.38 -24.45 -35.17
CA ASP A 73 11.11 -25.07 -34.77
C ASP A 73 9.98 -24.04 -34.69
N ILE A 74 8.84 -24.50 -35.18
CA ILE A 74 7.61 -23.78 -35.44
C ILE A 74 6.98 -23.34 -34.11
N LEU A 75 7.39 -22.18 -33.59
CA LEU A 75 6.58 -21.41 -32.67
C LEU A 75 5.47 -20.76 -33.47
N LYS A 76 4.30 -21.41 -33.50
CA LYS A 76 3.04 -20.74 -33.80
C LYS A 76 2.95 -19.55 -32.86
N LYS A 77 3.26 -18.35 -33.37
CA LYS A 77 2.86 -17.09 -32.74
C LYS A 77 1.35 -17.20 -32.61
N ASN A 78 0.88 -17.50 -31.40
CA ASN A 78 -0.51 -17.33 -31.03
C ASN A 78 -0.81 -15.85 -31.29
N GLU A 79 -1.47 -15.57 -32.42
CA GLU A 79 -2.05 -14.26 -32.66
C GLU A 79 -2.88 -13.93 -31.42
N LYS A 80 -2.49 -12.88 -30.70
CA LYS A 80 -3.28 -12.38 -29.57
C LYS A 80 -4.70 -12.17 -30.13
N PRO A 81 -5.71 -12.88 -29.62
CA PRO A 81 -7.06 -12.76 -30.12
C PRO A 81 -7.45 -11.28 -30.16
N LYS A 82 -8.01 -10.85 -31.29
CA LYS A 82 -8.49 -9.48 -31.48
C LYS A 82 -9.40 -9.12 -30.30
N THR A 83 -8.93 -8.21 -29.45
CA THR A 83 -9.64 -7.57 -28.33
C THR A 83 -10.53 -8.52 -27.54
N LEU A 84 -9.92 -9.44 -26.79
CA LEU A 84 -10.58 -10.09 -25.67
C LEU A 84 -11.15 -9.02 -24.72
N GLN A 85 -12.46 -8.95 -24.62
CA GLN A 85 -13.12 -8.11 -23.63
C GLN A 85 -13.07 -8.86 -22.29
N TYR A 86 -12.41 -8.27 -21.30
CA TYR A 86 -12.34 -8.84 -19.95
C TYR A 86 -13.55 -8.41 -19.13
N LEU A 87 -14.16 -9.36 -18.43
CA LEU A 87 -15.17 -9.05 -17.41
C LEU A 87 -14.52 -8.50 -16.14
N PRO A 88 -15.27 -7.74 -15.32
CA PRO A 88 -14.87 -7.43 -13.95
C PRO A 88 -14.54 -8.70 -13.17
N SER A 89 -13.46 -8.70 -12.40
CA SER A 89 -13.04 -9.85 -11.61
C SER A 89 -14.10 -10.22 -10.57
N ASN A 90 -14.64 -11.44 -10.65
CA ASN A 90 -15.40 -12.01 -9.54
C ASN A 90 -14.45 -12.77 -8.62
N ILE A 91 -13.92 -12.10 -7.60
CA ILE A 91 -12.97 -12.75 -6.70
C ILE A 91 -13.64 -13.76 -5.75
N ASN A 92 -14.96 -13.73 -5.53
CA ASN A 92 -15.59 -14.45 -4.42
C ASN A 92 -15.88 -15.93 -4.71
N ASN A 93 -16.12 -16.29 -5.98
CA ASN A 93 -16.53 -17.64 -6.36
C ASN A 93 -15.63 -18.15 -7.50
N LEU A 94 -14.35 -18.34 -7.20
CA LEU A 94 -13.38 -18.86 -8.16
C LEU A 94 -13.51 -20.38 -8.27
N VAL A 95 -13.59 -20.89 -9.49
CA VAL A 95 -13.54 -22.32 -9.79
C VAL A 95 -12.15 -22.59 -10.38
N TRP A 96 -11.22 -23.05 -9.56
CA TRP A 96 -9.80 -23.14 -9.90
C TRP A 96 -9.50 -24.13 -11.01
N GLU A 97 -10.34 -25.12 -11.25
CA GLU A 97 -10.26 -26.06 -12.37
C GLU A 97 -10.44 -25.35 -13.73
N ARG A 98 -11.05 -24.17 -13.74
CA ARG A 98 -11.26 -23.35 -14.93
C ARG A 98 -10.15 -22.33 -15.19
N ALA A 99 -9.10 -22.31 -14.37
CA ALA A 99 -7.92 -21.51 -14.65
C ALA A 99 -7.23 -22.05 -15.94
N THR A 100 -6.95 -21.17 -16.89
CA THR A 100 -6.36 -21.53 -18.20
C THR A 100 -4.93 -21.09 -18.36
N SER A 101 -4.52 -20.04 -17.63
CA SER A 101 -3.14 -19.60 -17.62
C SER A 101 -2.78 -18.95 -16.29
N VAL A 102 -1.50 -19.03 -15.97
CA VAL A 102 -0.87 -18.27 -14.90
C VAL A 102 0.38 -17.60 -15.46
N GLU A 103 0.54 -16.32 -15.15
CA GLU A 103 1.74 -15.56 -15.48
C GLU A 103 2.24 -14.81 -14.25
N LYS A 104 3.56 -14.60 -14.19
CA LYS A 104 4.18 -13.79 -13.15
C LYS A 104 4.36 -12.37 -13.67
N ILE A 105 3.83 -11.39 -12.95
CA ILE A 105 4.04 -9.97 -13.21
C ILE A 105 4.79 -9.31 -12.05
N SER A 106 5.49 -8.21 -12.33
CA SER A 106 6.26 -7.47 -11.33
C SER A 106 5.94 -5.99 -11.44
N TYR A 107 5.53 -5.39 -10.33
CA TYR A 107 5.34 -3.95 -10.20
C TYR A 107 6.52 -3.38 -9.39
N GLY A 108 7.68 -3.24 -10.03
CA GLY A 108 8.94 -2.89 -9.36
C GLY A 108 9.79 -4.11 -9.02
N GLU A 109 10.86 -3.91 -8.23
CA GLU A 109 11.88 -4.93 -7.98
C GLU A 109 11.43 -6.01 -6.97
N ASN A 110 10.55 -5.63 -6.02
CA ASN A 110 10.21 -6.49 -4.89
C ASN A 110 8.74 -6.96 -4.90
N THR A 111 7.88 -6.30 -5.68
CA THR A 111 6.43 -6.57 -5.66
C THR A 111 6.04 -7.47 -6.82
N HIS A 112 5.75 -8.72 -6.49
CA HIS A 112 5.45 -9.77 -7.45
C HIS A 112 4.02 -10.26 -7.28
N PHE A 113 3.34 -10.49 -8.40
CA PHE A 113 2.01 -11.08 -8.43
C PHE A 113 1.96 -12.23 -9.41
N LEU A 114 1.04 -13.15 -9.19
CA LEU A 114 0.59 -14.06 -10.23
C LEU A 114 -0.73 -13.53 -10.79
N VAL A 115 -0.80 -13.33 -12.10
CA VAL A 115 -2.07 -13.12 -12.79
C VAL A 115 -2.59 -14.48 -13.18
N VAL A 116 -3.80 -14.81 -12.74
CA VAL A 116 -4.48 -16.06 -13.11
C VAL A 116 -5.64 -15.71 -14.02
N THR A 117 -5.65 -16.30 -15.21
CA THR A 117 -6.74 -16.13 -16.17
C THR A 117 -7.68 -17.32 -16.07
N PHE A 118 -8.99 -17.03 -15.99
CA PHE A 118 -10.03 -18.06 -15.94
C PHE A 118 -10.77 -18.10 -17.27
N GLN A 119 -11.02 -19.31 -17.75
CA GLN A 119 -11.97 -19.49 -18.85
C GLN A 119 -13.36 -19.04 -18.38
N PRO A 120 -14.12 -18.32 -19.20
CA PRO A 120 -15.53 -18.08 -18.94
C PRO A 120 -16.33 -19.35 -18.65
N ASN A 121 -17.56 -19.15 -18.15
CA ASN A 121 -18.55 -20.23 -18.18
C ASN A 121 -18.73 -20.60 -19.67
N PRO A 122 -18.74 -21.88 -20.08
CA PRO A 122 -18.90 -22.26 -21.48
C PRO A 122 -20.09 -21.63 -22.22
N LEU A 123 -21.04 -21.01 -21.49
CA LEU A 123 -22.17 -20.26 -22.02
C LEU A 123 -21.91 -18.76 -22.30
N VAL A 124 -20.75 -18.22 -21.92
CA VAL A 124 -20.40 -16.79 -22.05
C VAL A 124 -18.98 -16.73 -22.65
N GLU A 125 -18.67 -15.84 -23.60
CA GLU A 125 -17.32 -15.79 -24.21
C GLU A 125 -16.37 -14.81 -23.49
N GLU A 126 -16.49 -14.65 -22.17
CA GLU A 126 -15.78 -13.59 -21.45
C GLU A 126 -14.79 -14.11 -20.39
N TYR A 127 -13.51 -13.76 -20.55
CA TYR A 127 -12.47 -14.11 -19.58
C TYR A 127 -12.45 -13.10 -18.43
N PHE A 128 -12.07 -13.57 -17.25
CA PHE A 128 -11.71 -12.67 -16.15
C PHE A 128 -10.38 -13.11 -15.54
N GLN A 129 -9.69 -12.15 -14.94
CA GLN A 129 -8.39 -12.34 -14.34
C GLN A 129 -8.43 -11.95 -12.87
N VAL A 130 -7.56 -12.54 -12.06
CA VAL A 130 -7.34 -12.13 -10.67
C VAL A 130 -5.84 -12.04 -10.41
N LEU A 131 -5.47 -11.22 -9.43
CA LEU A 131 -4.11 -11.18 -8.90
C LEU A 131 -4.01 -12.04 -7.66
N LEU A 132 -2.94 -12.84 -7.59
CA LEU A 132 -2.53 -13.51 -6.38
C LEU A 132 -1.24 -12.88 -5.87
N LYS A 133 -1.26 -12.50 -4.60
CA LYS A 133 -0.09 -12.01 -3.88
C LYS A 133 0.11 -12.82 -2.62
N SER A 134 1.35 -13.14 -2.30
CA SER A 134 1.70 -13.61 -0.96
C SER A 134 2.83 -12.77 -0.40
N SER A 135 2.87 -12.63 0.93
CA SER A 135 3.78 -11.71 1.59
C SER A 135 4.11 -12.18 3.00
N THR A 136 5.31 -11.83 3.47
CA THR A 136 5.74 -12.08 4.85
C THR A 136 5.12 -11.09 5.83
N SER A 137 4.58 -9.98 5.34
CA SER A 137 3.85 -8.95 6.09
C SER A 137 2.35 -8.94 5.78
N ILE A 138 1.77 -10.05 5.32
CA ILE A 138 0.39 -10.09 4.82
C ILE A 138 -0.65 -9.60 5.82
N GLY A 139 -0.44 -9.82 7.13
CA GLY A 139 -1.34 -9.29 8.17
C GLY A 139 -1.32 -7.76 8.25
N GLN A 140 -0.17 -7.12 7.99
CA GLN A 140 -0.04 -5.67 7.93
C GLN A 140 -0.76 -5.11 6.69
N GLU A 141 -0.64 -5.78 5.55
CA GLU A 141 -1.32 -5.38 4.31
C GLU A 141 -2.85 -5.47 4.45
N VAL A 142 -3.36 -6.55 5.04
CA VAL A 142 -4.81 -6.70 5.32
C VAL A 142 -5.30 -5.64 6.32
N TYR A 143 -4.50 -5.30 7.32
CA TYR A 143 -4.84 -4.23 8.26
C TYR A 143 -4.96 -2.87 7.55
N VAL A 144 -3.97 -2.54 6.73
CA VAL A 144 -3.96 -1.27 5.99
C VAL A 144 -5.10 -1.20 4.99
N SER A 145 -5.40 -2.29 4.28
CA SER A 145 -6.51 -2.30 3.31
C SER A 145 -7.88 -2.12 3.97
N ILE A 146 -8.07 -2.59 5.21
CA ILE A 146 -9.29 -2.29 5.97
C ILE A 146 -9.36 -0.79 6.29
N LEU A 147 -8.27 -0.16 6.73
CA LEU A 147 -8.23 1.28 6.99
C LEU A 147 -8.46 2.09 5.72
N GLU A 148 -7.85 1.70 4.60
CA GLU A 148 -8.09 2.30 3.27
C GLU A 148 -9.56 2.21 2.89
N SER A 149 -10.19 1.06 3.12
CA SER A 149 -11.61 0.86 2.84
C SER A 149 -12.54 1.70 3.72
N ILE A 150 -12.16 1.92 5.00
CA ILE A 150 -12.87 2.82 5.92
C ILE A 150 -12.78 4.27 5.42
N LEU A 151 -11.60 4.69 4.97
CA LEU A 151 -11.34 6.02 4.42
C LEU A 151 -11.80 6.20 2.97
N LYS A 152 -12.34 5.14 2.35
CA LYS A 152 -12.79 5.11 0.95
C LYS A 152 -11.66 5.43 -0.05
N PHE A 153 -10.42 5.07 0.29
CA PHE A 153 -9.32 5.07 -0.67
C PHE A 153 -9.54 4.00 -1.75
N PRO A 154 -9.00 4.20 -2.96
CA PRO A 154 -9.23 3.31 -4.06
C PRO A 154 -8.28 2.12 -3.95
N ILE A 155 -8.77 1.01 -3.42
CA ILE A 155 -8.06 -0.27 -3.40
C ILE A 155 -8.81 -1.27 -4.28
N PRO A 156 -8.13 -2.24 -4.91
CA PRO A 156 -8.82 -3.33 -5.58
C PRO A 156 -9.64 -4.13 -4.56
N GLU A 157 -10.76 -4.73 -5.01
CA GLU A 157 -11.43 -5.71 -4.15
C GLU A 157 -10.45 -6.84 -3.80
N MET A 158 -10.48 -7.29 -2.56
CA MET A 158 -9.54 -8.30 -2.08
C MET A 158 -10.14 -9.19 -1.00
N ARG A 159 -9.66 -10.42 -0.96
CA ARG A 159 -9.94 -11.41 0.09
C ARG A 159 -8.70 -12.21 0.44
N LEU A 160 -8.72 -12.76 1.65
CA LEU A 160 -7.68 -13.66 2.14
C LEU A 160 -8.06 -15.11 1.82
N LEU A 161 -7.10 -15.87 1.30
CA LEU A 161 -7.17 -17.32 1.10
C LEU A 161 -6.15 -17.99 2.03
N GLU A 162 -6.62 -18.87 2.89
CA GLU A 162 -5.81 -19.55 3.93
C GLU A 162 -5.43 -20.96 3.49
N PHE A 163 -4.22 -21.41 3.83
CA PHE A 163 -3.71 -22.75 3.53
C PHE A 163 -4.65 -23.90 3.94
N SER A 164 -5.37 -23.72 5.05
CA SER A 164 -6.30 -24.73 5.59
C SER A 164 -7.61 -24.84 4.81
N ASP A 165 -7.90 -23.91 3.91
CA ASP A 165 -9.14 -23.94 3.13
C ASP A 165 -9.00 -24.90 1.93
N GLU A 166 -10.08 -25.62 1.58
CA GLU A 166 -10.12 -26.54 0.45
C GLU A 166 -9.78 -25.84 -0.87
N GLU A 167 -10.29 -24.62 -1.04
CA GLU A 167 -9.99 -23.76 -2.19
C GLU A 167 -8.49 -23.50 -2.38
N TYR A 168 -7.71 -23.43 -1.28
CA TYR A 168 -6.25 -23.27 -1.39
C TYR A 168 -5.62 -24.50 -2.06
N GLN A 169 -6.12 -25.69 -1.76
CA GLN A 169 -5.62 -26.94 -2.34
C GLN A 169 -5.98 -27.04 -3.82
N GLU A 170 -7.19 -26.63 -4.19
CA GLU A 170 -7.64 -26.51 -5.58
C GLU A 170 -6.77 -25.52 -6.36
N MET A 171 -6.60 -24.31 -5.84
CA MET A 171 -5.71 -23.29 -6.38
C MET A 171 -4.29 -23.85 -6.59
N SER A 172 -3.72 -24.47 -5.56
CA SER A 172 -2.35 -25.00 -5.58
C SER A 172 -2.14 -26.03 -6.68
N LYS A 173 -3.10 -26.95 -6.86
CA LYS A 173 -3.09 -27.96 -7.93
C LYS A 173 -3.13 -27.30 -9.30
N SER A 174 -4.07 -26.38 -9.52
CA SER A 174 -4.22 -25.68 -10.79
C SER A 174 -2.98 -24.85 -11.16
N LEU A 175 -2.44 -24.06 -10.22
CA LEU A 175 -1.25 -23.25 -10.48
C LEU A 175 -0.02 -24.11 -10.80
N THR A 176 0.15 -25.24 -10.12
CA THR A 176 1.26 -26.16 -10.40
C THR A 176 1.12 -26.80 -11.78
N PHE A 177 -0.07 -27.27 -12.13
CA PHE A 177 -0.37 -27.84 -13.44
C PHE A 177 -0.14 -26.84 -14.58
N LEU A 178 -0.67 -25.62 -14.45
CA LEU A 178 -0.55 -24.58 -15.48
C LEU A 178 0.87 -24.06 -15.68
N SER A 179 1.75 -24.24 -14.69
CA SER A 179 3.14 -23.79 -14.76
C SER A 179 4.13 -24.87 -15.14
N ASP A 180 3.69 -26.12 -15.30
CA ASP A 180 4.58 -27.30 -15.42
C ASP A 180 5.50 -27.23 -16.66
N GLN A 181 5.05 -26.55 -17.72
CA GLN A 181 5.84 -26.32 -18.94
C GLN A 181 6.87 -25.18 -18.81
N ASN A 182 6.88 -24.42 -17.72
CA ASN A 182 7.79 -23.31 -17.47
C ASN A 182 8.49 -23.49 -16.13
N SER A 183 9.70 -24.07 -16.15
CA SER A 183 10.47 -24.43 -14.95
C SER A 183 10.72 -23.26 -13.99
N ASN A 184 10.98 -22.05 -14.53
CA ASN A 184 11.19 -20.85 -13.73
C ASN A 184 9.92 -20.41 -13.00
N LEU A 185 8.79 -20.38 -13.73
CA LEU A 185 7.49 -20.03 -13.15
C LEU A 185 7.03 -21.09 -12.14
N ASN A 186 7.18 -22.37 -12.45
CA ASN A 186 6.85 -23.48 -11.58
C ASN A 186 7.65 -23.44 -10.27
N SER A 187 8.96 -23.17 -10.35
CA SER A 187 9.83 -23.00 -9.18
C SER A 187 9.39 -21.82 -8.31
N PHE A 188 9.05 -20.69 -8.94
CA PHE A 188 8.50 -19.53 -8.23
C PHE A 188 7.19 -19.86 -7.53
N ILE A 189 6.21 -20.46 -8.24
CA ILE A 189 4.92 -20.86 -7.67
C ILE A 189 5.11 -21.83 -6.51
N LYS A 190 5.96 -22.86 -6.67
CA LYS A 190 6.28 -23.81 -5.58
C LYS A 190 6.88 -23.12 -4.36
N LYS A 191 7.68 -22.06 -4.52
CA LYS A 191 8.19 -21.26 -3.41
C LYS A 191 7.07 -20.46 -2.73
N GLU A 192 6.18 -19.83 -3.51
CA GLU A 192 5.08 -19.04 -2.98
C GLU A 192 4.03 -19.90 -2.27
N LEU A 193 3.73 -21.10 -2.78
CA LEU A 193 2.80 -22.07 -2.18
C LEU A 193 3.28 -22.66 -0.84
N LYS A 194 4.55 -22.43 -0.45
CA LYS A 194 5.04 -22.74 0.90
C LYS A 194 4.55 -21.75 1.95
N LYS A 195 4.04 -20.59 1.54
CA LYS A 195 3.49 -19.59 2.46
C LYS A 195 2.04 -19.94 2.79
N SER A 196 1.61 -19.59 4.00
CA SER A 196 0.31 -20.01 4.53
C SER A 196 -0.88 -19.22 3.97
N PHE A 197 -0.63 -18.11 3.28
CA PHE A 197 -1.66 -17.12 2.96
C PHE A 197 -1.44 -16.50 1.57
N PHE A 198 -2.53 -16.31 0.84
CA PHE A 198 -2.59 -15.48 -0.36
C PHE A 198 -3.66 -14.41 -0.23
N LEU A 199 -3.39 -13.22 -0.78
CA LEU A 199 -4.40 -12.25 -1.15
C LEU A 199 -4.86 -12.54 -2.57
N VAL A 200 -6.15 -12.79 -2.72
CA VAL A 200 -6.83 -12.84 -4.02
C VAL A 200 -7.42 -11.45 -4.25
N MET A 201 -6.98 -10.79 -5.32
CA MET A 201 -7.31 -9.39 -5.59
C MET A 201 -7.94 -9.24 -6.99
N GLU A 202 -8.82 -8.26 -7.13
CA GLU A 202 -9.34 -7.81 -8.41
C GLU A 202 -8.18 -7.40 -9.32
N TYR A 203 -8.22 -7.86 -10.58
CA TYR A 203 -7.30 -7.43 -11.62
C TYR A 203 -8.02 -6.43 -12.52
N ASN A 204 -7.47 -5.23 -12.64
CA ASN A 204 -7.99 -4.24 -13.56
C ASN A 204 -6.98 -4.00 -14.70
N PRO A 205 -7.26 -4.49 -15.92
CA PRO A 205 -6.32 -4.43 -17.04
C PRO A 205 -6.04 -3.01 -17.53
N ASP A 206 -6.91 -2.05 -17.22
CA ASP A 206 -6.75 -0.64 -17.60
C ASP A 206 -5.81 0.12 -16.65
N GLY A 207 -5.41 -0.51 -15.53
CA GLY A 207 -4.49 0.07 -14.55
C GLY A 207 -3.06 0.09 -15.09
N LYS A 208 -2.50 1.28 -15.25
CA LYS A 208 -1.13 1.49 -15.75
C LYS A 208 -0.22 1.97 -14.63
N THR A 209 1.02 1.50 -14.59
CA THR A 209 2.06 2.15 -13.79
C THR A 209 2.35 3.55 -14.34
N LEU A 210 2.97 4.42 -13.53
CA LEU A 210 3.30 5.78 -13.99
C LEU A 210 4.23 5.79 -15.23
N LYS A 211 5.08 4.77 -15.39
CA LYS A 211 5.97 4.63 -16.55
C LYS A 211 5.23 4.28 -17.85
N GLU A 212 4.04 3.70 -17.74
CA GLU A 212 3.22 3.27 -18.89
C GLU A 212 2.23 4.35 -19.35
N LEU A 213 2.09 5.44 -18.57
CA LEU A 213 1.23 6.56 -18.92
C LEU A 213 1.92 7.51 -19.90
N ASN A 214 1.11 8.20 -20.71
CA ASN A 214 1.52 9.49 -21.29
C ASN A 214 1.49 10.57 -20.19
N TYR A 215 2.50 10.54 -19.33
CA TYR A 215 2.58 11.37 -18.14
C TYR A 215 2.65 12.87 -18.44
N LYS A 216 3.04 13.27 -19.66
CA LYS A 216 3.09 14.68 -20.08
C LYS A 216 1.70 15.31 -20.12
N GLU A 217 0.70 14.51 -20.45
CA GLU A 217 -0.70 14.93 -20.53
C GLU A 217 -1.50 14.53 -19.30
N TYR A 218 -1.07 13.50 -18.58
CA TYR A 218 -1.85 12.90 -17.49
C TYR A 218 -2.22 13.89 -16.36
N PHE A 219 -1.29 14.78 -15.99
CA PHE A 219 -1.49 15.79 -14.94
C PHE A 219 -1.90 17.18 -15.49
N THR A 220 -2.30 17.27 -16.75
CA THR A 220 -2.70 18.54 -17.38
C THR A 220 -4.22 18.78 -17.28
N GLY A 221 -4.62 20.05 -17.38
CA GLY A 221 -6.02 20.46 -17.37
C GLY A 221 -6.73 20.27 -16.03
N THR A 222 -8.06 20.44 -16.02
CA THR A 222 -8.87 20.39 -14.79
C THR A 222 -8.90 19.01 -14.13
N SER A 223 -8.78 17.94 -14.91
CA SER A 223 -8.64 16.58 -14.38
C SER A 223 -7.27 16.37 -13.72
N GLY A 224 -6.22 17.03 -14.22
CA GLY A 224 -4.89 17.08 -13.64
C GLY A 224 -4.89 17.60 -12.20
N ASP A 225 -5.57 18.72 -11.96
CA ASP A 225 -5.68 19.31 -10.62
C ASP A 225 -6.32 18.33 -9.63
N LYS A 226 -7.41 17.67 -10.04
CA LYS A 226 -8.10 16.66 -9.23
C LYS A 226 -7.19 15.47 -8.94
N LYS A 227 -6.42 14.99 -9.91
CA LYS A 227 -5.45 13.89 -9.75
C LYS A 227 -4.35 14.25 -8.74
N LEU A 228 -3.81 15.47 -8.81
CA LEU A 228 -2.78 15.94 -7.87
C LEU A 228 -3.33 16.05 -6.44
N ILE A 229 -4.55 16.54 -6.27
CA ILE A 229 -5.22 16.59 -4.96
C ILE A 229 -5.43 15.16 -4.42
N GLN A 230 -5.94 14.25 -5.24
CA GLN A 230 -6.11 12.84 -4.86
C GLN A 230 -4.79 12.17 -4.47
N LEU A 231 -3.70 12.46 -5.19
CA LEU A 231 -2.37 11.95 -4.87
C LEU A 231 -1.89 12.49 -3.51
N GLY A 232 -2.13 13.76 -3.22
CA GLY A 232 -1.86 14.35 -1.91
C GLY A 232 -2.61 13.65 -0.77
N GLN A 233 -3.87 13.25 -0.99
CA GLN A 233 -4.65 12.51 0.01
C GLN A 233 -4.03 11.13 0.31
N ILE A 234 -3.56 10.43 -0.72
CA ILE A 234 -2.85 9.14 -0.58
C ILE A 234 -1.55 9.35 0.20
N ILE A 235 -0.78 10.40 -0.10
CA ILE A 235 0.45 10.73 0.62
C ILE A 235 0.20 10.97 2.11
N ALA A 236 -0.91 11.64 2.48
CA ALA A 236 -1.28 11.82 3.89
C ALA A 236 -1.51 10.48 4.60
N PHE A 237 -2.15 9.53 3.92
CA PHE A 237 -2.35 8.19 4.46
C PHE A 237 -1.05 7.39 4.56
N ASP A 238 -0.16 7.48 3.58
CA ASP A 238 1.15 6.85 3.66
C ASP A 238 2.01 7.43 4.78
N MET A 239 1.90 8.74 5.06
CA MET A 239 2.51 9.32 6.25
C MET A 239 1.92 8.66 7.49
N PHE A 240 0.59 8.62 7.65
CA PHE A 240 -0.06 7.98 8.79
C PHE A 240 0.42 6.54 9.05
N CYS A 241 0.50 5.71 8.01
CA CYS A 241 0.95 4.32 8.10
C CYS A 241 2.48 4.17 8.14
N ASN A 242 3.25 5.25 8.02
CA ASN A 242 4.68 5.24 7.76
C ASN A 242 5.05 4.32 6.58
N ASN A 243 4.24 4.34 5.52
CA ASN A 243 4.48 3.61 4.29
C ASN A 243 5.52 4.36 3.45
N TRP A 244 6.78 4.13 3.80
CA TRP A 244 7.91 4.85 3.20
C TRP A 244 8.18 4.43 1.75
N ASP A 245 7.74 3.25 1.30
CA ASP A 245 8.12 2.74 -0.02
C ASP A 245 7.49 3.55 -1.16
N ARG A 246 6.26 4.06 -1.01
CA ARG A 246 5.52 4.66 -2.13
C ARG A 246 6.03 6.04 -2.53
N PHE A 247 6.23 6.96 -1.58
CA PHE A 247 6.61 8.35 -1.85
C PHE A 247 7.80 8.82 -1.00
N PRO A 248 8.73 9.60 -1.57
CA PRO A 248 9.86 10.17 -0.84
C PRO A 248 9.58 11.60 -0.33
N LEU A 249 8.54 11.78 0.51
CA LEU A 249 8.17 13.11 1.02
C LEU A 249 8.92 13.48 2.32
N ILE A 250 8.73 12.69 3.37
CA ILE A 250 9.40 12.88 4.68
C ILE A 250 10.47 11.80 4.94
N TRP A 251 10.66 10.90 3.97
CA TRP A 251 11.63 9.81 4.00
C TRP A 251 12.77 10.08 3.03
N ASP A 252 13.95 9.54 3.33
CA ASP A 252 15.14 9.68 2.47
C ASP A 252 15.26 8.46 1.55
N ASN A 253 14.28 8.24 0.68
CA ASN A 253 14.29 7.19 -0.33
C ASN A 253 13.96 7.75 -1.71
N ASN A 254 13.85 6.89 -2.72
CA ASN A 254 13.51 7.29 -4.10
C ASN A 254 12.00 7.13 -4.41
N GLY A 255 11.23 6.55 -3.49
CA GLY A 255 9.87 6.10 -3.72
C GLY A 255 9.75 4.93 -4.70
N ASN A 256 8.53 4.39 -4.79
CA ASN A 256 8.13 3.31 -5.66
C ASN A 256 6.69 3.59 -6.15
N PHE A 257 6.60 4.42 -7.20
CA PHE A 257 5.34 4.75 -7.85
C PHE A 257 4.67 3.56 -8.55
N SER A 258 5.35 2.41 -8.64
CA SER A 258 4.78 1.16 -9.17
C SER A 258 3.71 0.59 -8.24
N ASN A 259 3.69 1.00 -6.96
CA ASN A 259 2.67 0.62 -5.98
C ASN A 259 1.37 1.46 -6.11
N ILE A 260 1.21 2.14 -7.25
CA ILE A 260 0.01 2.88 -7.63
C ILE A 260 -0.29 2.52 -9.08
N LEU A 261 -1.50 2.03 -9.32
CA LEU A 261 -2.05 1.92 -10.66
C LEU A 261 -2.80 3.20 -10.99
N PHE A 262 -2.60 3.71 -12.19
CA PHE A 262 -3.15 4.95 -12.70
C PHE A 262 -4.16 4.65 -13.81
N TYR A 263 -5.22 5.45 -13.87
CA TYR A 263 -6.28 5.30 -14.87
C TYR A 263 -6.49 6.60 -15.62
N GLU A 264 -6.66 6.51 -16.95
CA GLU A 264 -6.97 7.69 -17.77
C GLU A 264 -8.36 8.25 -17.45
N GLN A 265 -9.30 7.35 -17.15
CA GLN A 265 -10.66 7.66 -16.71
C GLN A 265 -10.86 7.28 -15.24
N PRO A 266 -11.69 8.02 -14.49
CA PRO A 266 -11.90 7.70 -13.09
C PRO A 266 -12.65 6.37 -12.92
N ILE A 267 -12.24 5.56 -11.94
CA ILE A 267 -12.96 4.34 -11.55
C ILE A 267 -14.29 4.68 -10.84
N LYS A 268 -15.10 3.66 -10.49
CA LYS A 268 -16.47 3.80 -9.94
C LYS A 268 -16.65 4.82 -8.80
N ASN A 269 -15.59 5.12 -8.03
CA ASN A 269 -15.60 6.06 -6.92
C ASN A 269 -15.01 7.45 -7.24
N GLY A 270 -14.82 7.77 -8.52
CA GLY A 270 -14.28 9.06 -8.97
C GLY A 270 -12.76 9.21 -8.81
N TRP A 271 -12.05 8.13 -8.46
CA TRP A 271 -10.61 8.05 -8.28
C TRP A 271 -9.89 7.75 -9.58
N TYR A 272 -8.71 8.35 -9.78
CA TYR A 272 -7.83 8.07 -10.93
C TYR A 272 -6.69 7.11 -10.59
N PHE A 273 -6.74 6.52 -9.40
CA PHE A 273 -5.69 5.66 -8.87
C PHE A 273 -6.30 4.39 -8.29
N SER A 274 -5.50 3.34 -8.18
CA SER A 274 -5.74 2.17 -7.32
C SER A 274 -4.45 1.87 -6.56
N LEU A 275 -4.55 1.77 -5.24
CA LEU A 275 -3.43 1.51 -4.35
C LEU A 275 -3.20 0.01 -4.29
N ILE A 276 -1.98 -0.41 -4.60
CA ILE A 276 -1.53 -1.77 -4.42
C ILE A 276 -0.34 -1.78 -3.46
N ASP A 277 -0.06 -2.95 -2.89
CA ASP A 277 1.08 -3.13 -1.99
C ASP A 277 1.14 -2.12 -0.84
N SER A 278 -0.02 -1.76 -0.29
CA SER A 278 -0.12 -0.89 0.88
C SER A 278 0.37 -1.63 2.12
N ASN A 279 1.24 -1.00 2.90
CA ASN A 279 1.82 -1.60 4.09
C ASN A 279 1.96 -0.56 5.22
N ILE A 280 2.20 -1.04 6.44
CA ILE A 280 2.36 -0.22 7.65
C ILE A 280 3.67 -0.57 8.35
N SER A 281 4.52 0.44 8.57
CA SER A 281 5.83 0.26 9.20
C SER A 281 5.90 1.06 10.50
N CYS A 282 5.29 0.57 11.57
CA CYS A 282 5.30 1.30 12.84
C CYS A 282 6.70 1.36 13.46
N ILE A 283 7.06 2.50 14.05
CA ILE A 283 8.33 2.66 14.77
C ILE A 283 8.06 2.57 16.27
N ASN A 284 8.60 1.55 16.93
CA ASN A 284 8.51 1.45 18.39
C ASN A 284 9.50 2.43 19.05
N ASN A 285 8.97 3.47 19.72
CA ASN A 285 9.77 4.48 20.40
C ASN A 285 10.69 3.90 21.50
N SER A 286 10.31 2.81 22.17
CA SER A 286 11.17 2.19 23.20
C SER A 286 12.41 1.54 22.60
N SER A 287 12.32 1.02 21.38
CA SER A 287 13.40 0.27 20.73
C SER A 287 14.19 1.12 19.73
N PHE A 288 13.55 2.15 19.13
CA PHE A 288 14.11 2.95 18.05
C PHE A 288 13.85 4.44 18.24
N THR A 289 14.15 4.96 19.43
CA THR A 289 13.87 6.35 19.86
C THR A 289 14.36 7.40 18.86
N VAL A 290 15.58 7.26 18.32
CA VAL A 290 16.15 8.21 17.36
C VAL A 290 15.37 8.20 16.03
N GLY A 291 15.04 7.02 15.51
CA GLY A 291 14.27 6.87 14.27
C GLY A 291 12.85 7.41 14.43
N TYR A 292 12.21 7.11 15.56
CA TYR A 292 10.89 7.61 15.93
C TYR A 292 10.87 9.14 15.99
N HIS A 293 11.77 9.76 16.76
CA HIS A 293 11.83 11.22 16.86
C HIS A 293 12.16 11.89 15.54
N ARG A 294 13.05 11.30 14.73
CA ARG A 294 13.35 11.80 13.39
C ARG A 294 12.10 11.84 12.52
N TYR A 295 11.33 10.75 12.49
CA TYR A 295 10.09 10.67 11.74
C TYR A 295 9.06 11.71 12.22
N ILE A 296 8.78 11.76 13.54
CA ILE A 296 7.80 12.70 14.12
C ILE A 296 8.21 14.16 13.88
N ASN A 297 9.50 14.50 13.99
CA ASN A 297 9.97 15.87 13.74
C ASN A 297 9.84 16.27 12.27
N ARG A 298 10.13 15.36 11.33
CA ARG A 298 9.91 15.62 9.90
C ARG A 298 8.44 15.80 9.57
N LEU A 299 7.58 14.96 10.15
CA LEU A 299 6.14 15.08 10.03
C LEU A 299 5.66 16.45 10.55
N LYS A 300 6.01 16.82 11.79
CA LYS A 300 5.66 18.13 12.37
C LYS A 300 6.15 19.29 11.51
N SER A 301 7.38 19.23 11.00
CA SER A 301 7.96 20.27 10.16
C SER A 301 7.17 20.47 8.86
N LEU A 302 6.77 19.37 8.20
CA LEU A 302 5.90 19.42 7.03
C LEU A 302 4.53 20.00 7.41
N LEU A 303 3.85 19.42 8.40
CA LEU A 303 2.51 19.86 8.82
C LEU A 303 2.49 21.35 9.15
N TYR A 304 3.45 21.83 9.94
CA TYR A 304 3.58 23.26 10.24
C TYR A 304 3.68 24.11 8.97
N SER A 305 4.52 23.70 8.02
CA SER A 305 4.72 24.44 6.76
C SER A 305 3.43 24.54 5.95
N ILE A 306 2.74 23.40 5.76
CA ILE A 306 1.55 23.32 4.90
C ILE A 306 0.31 23.94 5.54
N PHE A 307 0.15 23.86 6.86
CA PHE A 307 -0.98 24.48 7.56
C PHE A 307 -0.79 25.99 7.71
N LYS A 308 0.44 26.47 7.93
CA LYS A 308 0.73 27.90 8.05
C LYS A 308 0.60 28.63 6.71
N ASN A 309 1.05 28.01 5.62
CA ASN A 309 1.05 28.62 4.29
C ASN A 309 0.45 27.66 3.24
N PRO A 310 -0.87 27.39 3.29
CA PRO A 310 -1.49 26.36 2.44
C PRO A 310 -1.39 26.65 0.94
N ASN A 311 -1.19 27.92 0.56
CA ASN A 311 -1.09 28.38 -0.83
C ASN A 311 0.34 28.54 -1.33
N MET A 312 1.35 28.19 -0.52
CA MET A 312 2.76 28.24 -0.89
C MET A 312 3.34 26.83 -0.79
N GLU A 313 4.06 26.40 -1.82
CA GLU A 313 4.67 25.06 -1.86
C GLU A 313 5.71 24.92 -0.74
N SER A 314 5.54 23.92 0.14
CA SER A 314 6.56 23.59 1.13
C SER A 314 7.81 22.97 0.49
N ASN A 315 8.98 23.15 1.11
CA ASN A 315 10.25 22.59 0.62
C ASN A 315 10.21 21.06 0.40
N GLN A 316 9.49 20.33 1.26
CA GLN A 316 9.33 18.88 1.14
C GLN A 316 8.49 18.52 -0.09
N VAL A 317 7.36 19.21 -0.30
CA VAL A 317 6.51 18.99 -1.49
C VAL A 317 7.24 19.40 -2.77
N LYS A 318 8.02 20.49 -2.73
CA LYS A 318 8.92 20.89 -3.81
C LYS A 318 9.90 19.78 -4.20
N LYS A 319 10.60 19.20 -3.21
CA LYS A 319 11.53 18.08 -3.45
C LYS A 319 10.84 16.87 -4.06
N LEU A 320 9.65 16.52 -3.56
CA LEU A 320 8.85 15.43 -4.12
C LEU A 320 8.48 15.72 -5.58
N ARG A 321 7.98 16.93 -5.87
CA ARG A 321 7.62 17.35 -7.23
C ARG A 321 8.83 17.33 -8.16
N GLU A 322 9.95 17.91 -7.74
CA GLU A 322 11.20 17.93 -8.52
C GLU A 322 11.72 16.52 -8.81
N LEU A 323 11.60 15.60 -7.84
CA LEU A 323 11.95 14.20 -8.06
C LEU A 323 11.02 13.54 -9.07
N ILE A 324 9.70 13.74 -8.98
CA ILE A 324 8.74 13.23 -9.97
C ILE A 324 9.07 13.77 -11.36
N CYS A 325 9.33 15.08 -11.47
CA CYS A 325 9.73 15.71 -12.74
C CYS A 325 11.00 15.08 -13.30
N LYS A 326 12.01 14.85 -12.44
CA LYS A 326 13.29 14.28 -12.85
C LYS A 326 13.17 12.80 -13.26
N THR A 327 12.49 11.99 -12.45
CA THR A 327 12.39 10.53 -12.65
C THR A 327 11.55 10.17 -13.85
N PHE A 328 10.50 10.95 -14.12
CA PHE A 328 9.54 10.66 -15.19
C PHE A 328 9.57 11.69 -16.31
N GLU A 329 10.51 12.62 -16.34
CA GLU A 329 10.60 13.66 -17.37
C GLU A 329 9.28 14.45 -17.58
N ILE A 330 8.56 14.69 -16.48
CA ILE A 330 7.31 15.47 -16.45
C ILE A 330 7.65 16.92 -16.10
N ASN A 331 6.90 17.88 -16.63
CA ASN A 331 6.98 19.27 -16.19
C ASN A 331 5.82 19.63 -15.25
N LEU A 332 5.99 19.36 -13.95
CA LEU A 332 5.07 19.84 -12.92
C LEU A 332 5.58 21.19 -12.38
N ASN A 333 4.76 22.23 -12.52
CA ASN A 333 5.05 23.58 -12.03
C ASN A 333 4.76 23.74 -10.51
N GLU A 334 5.10 24.90 -9.95
CA GLU A 334 4.86 25.19 -8.52
C GLU A 334 3.39 25.07 -8.10
N SER A 335 2.44 25.45 -8.98
CA SER A 335 1.02 25.29 -8.67
C SER A 335 0.61 23.83 -8.50
N SER A 336 1.26 22.90 -9.21
CA SER A 336 1.08 21.46 -9.01
C SER A 336 1.49 21.01 -7.60
N GLY A 337 2.56 21.59 -7.07
CA GLY A 337 2.99 21.40 -5.68
C GLY A 337 1.97 21.89 -4.67
N VAL A 338 1.40 23.07 -4.89
CA VAL A 338 0.32 23.61 -4.06
C VAL A 338 -0.92 22.70 -4.09
N LEU A 339 -1.25 22.10 -5.23
CA LEU A 339 -2.36 21.14 -5.36
C LEU A 339 -2.10 19.83 -4.60
N LEU A 340 -0.89 19.27 -4.69
CA LEU A 340 -0.48 18.13 -3.87
C LEU A 340 -0.61 18.45 -2.38
N GLN A 341 -0.15 19.63 -1.97
CA GLN A 341 -0.25 20.09 -0.59
C GLN A 341 -1.70 20.24 -0.10
N LYS A 342 -2.59 20.81 -0.94
CA LYS A 342 -4.03 20.84 -0.67
C LYS A 342 -4.60 19.43 -0.49
N GLY A 343 -4.18 18.48 -1.32
CA GLY A 343 -4.51 17.07 -1.17
C GLY A 343 -4.05 16.48 0.16
N ILE A 344 -2.81 16.76 0.58
CA ILE A 344 -2.28 16.30 1.88
C ILE A 344 -3.13 16.84 3.04
N LEU A 345 -3.46 18.14 3.03
CA LEU A 345 -4.33 18.74 4.03
C LEU A 345 -5.70 18.06 4.09
N GLN A 346 -6.33 17.81 2.94
CA GLN A 346 -7.61 17.09 2.87
C GLN A 346 -7.50 15.65 3.40
N GLY A 347 -6.41 14.96 3.08
CA GLY A 347 -6.16 13.60 3.57
C GLY A 347 -5.97 13.57 5.09
N VAL A 348 -5.22 14.52 5.65
CA VAL A 348 -5.05 14.69 7.10
C VAL A 348 -6.41 14.90 7.77
N GLN A 349 -7.23 15.82 7.25
CA GLN A 349 -8.58 16.07 7.77
C GLN A 349 -9.48 14.84 7.69
N LEU A 350 -9.45 14.11 6.56
CA LEU A 350 -10.21 12.88 6.39
C LEU A 350 -9.82 11.83 7.44
N ILE A 351 -8.51 11.67 7.70
CA ILE A 351 -7.99 10.73 8.70
C ILE A 351 -8.43 11.12 10.10
N VAL A 352 -8.23 12.38 10.53
CA VAL A 352 -8.62 12.87 11.86
C VAL A 352 -10.12 12.70 12.11
N ASN A 353 -10.94 13.01 11.13
CA ASN A 353 -12.40 12.94 11.26
C ASN A 353 -12.96 11.52 11.23
N THR A 354 -12.19 10.54 10.76
CA THR A 354 -12.69 9.17 10.52
C THR A 354 -12.02 8.14 11.42
N ILE A 355 -10.69 8.20 11.58
CA ILE A 355 -9.92 7.22 12.32
C ILE A 355 -9.93 7.56 13.81
N THR A 356 -10.28 6.59 14.63
CA THR A 356 -10.28 6.71 16.09
C THR A 356 -9.46 5.57 16.71
N LEU A 357 -9.05 5.73 17.98
CA LEU A 357 -8.39 4.66 18.73
C LEU A 357 -9.19 3.34 18.71
N ASN A 358 -10.52 3.43 18.79
CA ASN A 358 -11.38 2.25 18.76
C ASN A 358 -11.34 1.57 17.40
N ILE A 359 -11.41 2.32 16.29
CA ILE A 359 -11.26 1.72 14.95
C ILE A 359 -9.93 0.98 14.83
N LEU A 360 -8.83 1.58 15.30
CA LEU A 360 -7.51 0.96 15.22
C LEU A 360 -7.43 -0.33 16.07
N LYS A 361 -7.92 -0.28 17.32
CA LYS A 361 -7.98 -1.45 18.22
C LYS A 361 -8.87 -2.55 17.67
N ASP A 362 -10.12 -2.22 17.34
CA ASP A 362 -11.12 -3.18 16.87
C ASP A 362 -10.68 -3.84 15.57
N THR A 363 -10.06 -3.07 14.66
CA THR A 363 -9.52 -3.64 13.41
C THR A 363 -8.40 -4.64 13.72
N LYS A 364 -7.46 -4.28 14.61
CA LYS A 364 -6.36 -5.17 15.00
C LYS A 364 -6.88 -6.45 15.67
N GLU A 365 -7.81 -6.32 16.61
CA GLU A 365 -8.41 -7.45 17.34
C GLU A 365 -9.17 -8.40 16.38
N LYS A 366 -9.98 -7.84 15.47
CA LYS A 366 -10.68 -8.65 14.45
C LYS A 366 -9.72 -9.44 13.57
N LEU A 367 -8.55 -8.90 13.26
CA LEU A 367 -7.53 -9.61 12.48
C LEU A 367 -6.85 -10.73 13.25
N GLN A 368 -6.68 -10.60 14.57
CA GLN A 368 -6.13 -11.68 15.40
C GLN A 368 -7.00 -12.95 15.33
N HIS A 369 -8.31 -12.77 15.12
CA HIS A 369 -9.28 -13.86 15.00
C HIS A 369 -9.71 -14.14 13.55
N LEU A 370 -9.03 -13.54 12.56
CA LEU A 370 -9.42 -13.69 11.17
C LEU A 370 -9.13 -15.11 10.66
N VAL A 371 -7.89 -15.56 10.89
CA VAL A 371 -7.32 -16.81 10.38
C VAL A 371 -7.51 -17.98 11.36
N LYS A 372 -7.69 -19.18 10.82
CA LYS A 372 -7.84 -20.41 11.62
C LYS A 372 -6.50 -21.05 11.96
N CYS A 373 -5.56 -21.02 11.00
CA CYS A 373 -4.26 -21.66 11.11
C CYS A 373 -3.17 -20.68 10.69
N ASP A 374 -2.10 -20.56 11.49
CA ASP A 374 -0.96 -19.68 11.23
C ASP A 374 0.34 -20.47 11.26
N THR A 375 0.63 -21.17 10.16
CA THR A 375 1.90 -21.88 9.99
C THR A 375 3.06 -20.89 10.06
N ASP A 376 4.08 -21.20 10.86
CA ASP A 376 5.29 -20.39 11.09
C ASP A 376 5.09 -19.04 11.82
N ASN A 377 3.90 -18.82 12.39
CA ASN A 377 3.52 -17.59 13.08
C ASN A 377 3.64 -16.33 12.20
N ILE A 378 3.49 -16.46 10.87
CA ILE A 378 3.65 -15.33 9.93
C ILE A 378 2.56 -14.29 10.16
N TRP A 379 1.31 -14.75 10.31
CA TRP A 379 0.17 -13.87 10.57
C TRP A 379 0.32 -13.16 11.90
N LYS A 380 0.57 -13.91 12.98
CA LYS A 380 0.76 -13.37 14.33
C LYS A 380 1.89 -12.35 14.36
N LYS A 381 3.06 -12.66 13.79
CA LYS A 381 4.18 -11.70 13.71
C LYS A 381 3.81 -10.43 12.96
N SER A 382 3.06 -10.57 11.85
CA SER A 382 2.57 -9.43 11.06
C SER A 382 1.58 -8.56 11.83
N ILE A 383 0.71 -9.15 12.67
CA ILE A 383 -0.25 -8.38 13.49
C ILE A 383 0.44 -7.77 14.70
N ASP A 384 1.36 -8.49 15.33
CA ASP A 384 2.11 -8.01 16.50
C ASP A 384 3.00 -6.81 16.16
N SER A 385 3.53 -6.72 14.94
CA SER A 385 4.30 -5.56 14.47
C SER A 385 3.47 -4.28 14.26
N ILE A 386 2.14 -4.37 14.25
CA ILE A 386 1.24 -3.20 14.19
C ILE A 386 1.22 -2.51 15.57
N TYR A 387 2.07 -1.52 15.76
CA TYR A 387 2.23 -0.83 17.04
C TYR A 387 1.28 0.36 17.16
N LEU A 388 0.12 0.14 17.77
CA LEU A 388 -0.95 1.15 17.90
C LEU A 388 -0.51 2.47 18.55
N PRO A 389 0.36 2.50 19.59
CA PRO A 389 0.81 3.78 20.15
C PRO A 389 1.49 4.68 19.12
N PHE A 390 2.26 4.13 18.18
CA PHE A 390 2.85 4.93 17.09
C PHE A 390 1.78 5.57 16.21
N LEU A 391 0.75 4.81 15.80
CA LEU A 391 -0.35 5.37 15.00
C LEU A 391 -1.12 6.45 15.75
N MET A 392 -1.31 6.28 17.05
CA MET A 392 -1.94 7.30 17.89
C MET A 392 -1.10 8.55 18.00
N ASP A 393 0.21 8.43 18.21
CA ASP A 393 1.09 9.59 18.24
C ASP A 393 1.05 10.38 16.92
N VAL A 394 0.95 9.69 15.77
CA VAL A 394 0.80 10.34 14.46
C VAL A 394 -0.57 11.00 14.31
N LEU A 395 -1.64 10.33 14.72
CA LEU A 395 -3.00 10.87 14.71
C LEU A 395 -3.12 12.12 15.59
N ASP A 396 -2.53 12.10 16.78
CA ASP A 396 -2.50 13.24 17.70
C ASP A 396 -1.78 14.44 17.07
N LYS A 397 -0.73 14.21 16.25
CA LYS A 397 -0.10 15.29 15.48
C LYS A 397 -0.96 15.77 14.33
N PHE A 398 -1.71 14.91 13.68
CA PHE A 398 -2.65 15.37 12.66
C PHE A 398 -3.72 16.27 13.28
N ASP A 399 -4.30 15.85 14.40
CA ASP A 399 -5.34 16.58 15.14
C ASP A 399 -4.84 17.93 15.71
N GLU A 400 -3.65 17.96 16.30
CA GLU A 400 -3.01 19.17 16.84
C GLU A 400 -2.95 20.31 15.80
N PHE A 401 -2.53 19.99 14.57
CA PHE A 401 -2.41 20.98 13.49
C PHE A 401 -3.75 21.36 12.87
N GLU A 402 -4.68 20.40 12.78
CA GLU A 402 -6.04 20.61 12.27
C GLU A 402 -6.81 21.59 13.18
N SER A 403 -6.84 21.31 14.48
CA SER A 403 -7.48 22.14 15.50
C SER A 403 -6.90 23.56 15.56
N SER A 404 -5.58 23.69 15.45
CA SER A 404 -4.90 25.00 15.46
C SER A 404 -5.32 25.89 14.28
N ASN A 405 -5.55 25.30 13.10
CA ASN A 405 -5.97 26.03 11.91
C ASN A 405 -7.42 26.54 12.01
N HIS A 406 -8.30 25.78 12.69
CA HIS A 406 -9.67 26.21 12.93
C HIS A 406 -9.76 27.43 13.86
N ASN A 407 -8.90 27.50 14.88
CA ASN A 407 -8.89 28.61 15.82
C ASN A 407 -8.39 29.92 15.18
N ASN A 408 -7.51 29.85 14.18
CA ASN A 408 -7.01 31.04 13.49
C ASN A 408 -7.99 31.62 12.45
N LYS A 409 -9.04 30.89 12.08
CA LYS A 409 -10.07 31.33 11.12
C LYS A 409 -11.29 31.96 11.79
N LYS A 410 -11.43 31.81 13.10
CA LYS A 410 -12.43 32.50 13.93
C LYS A 410 -11.85 33.83 14.37
#